data_AF-A0A349EEM6-F1
#
_entry.id   AF-A0A349EEM6-F1
#
_cell.length_a   1.000
_cell.length_b   1.000
_cell.length_c   1.000
_cell.angle_alpha   90.00
_cell.angle_beta   90.00
_cell.angle_gamma   90.00
#
_symmetry.space_group_name_H-M   'P 1'
#
loop_
_entity.id
_entity.type
_entity.pdbx_description
1 polymer ?
#
loop_
_entity_poly.entity_id
_entity_poly.type
_entity_poly.pdbx_seq_one_letter_code
_entity_poly.pdbx_strand_id
1 'polypeptide(L)'
;MALPRLLQLCSPALPVGAYAYSQGLEYAVERGWVRDEASAGDWILGLLNHSLRRLDVPIFVRLYAAWQAGDDVDIRRWNARLYASR
;
A
#
# COMPACT_ATOMS: atom_id res chain seq x y z
N MET A 1 20.73 8.75 -12.32
CA MET A 1 20.62 9.11 -10.88
C MET A 1 19.22 8.82 -10.33
N ALA A 2 18.80 7.54 -10.25
CA ALA A 2 17.45 7.18 -9.77
C ALA A 2 17.43 6.70 -8.31
N LEU A 3 18.47 6.00 -7.87
CA LEU A 3 18.53 5.38 -6.54
C LEU A 3 18.39 6.37 -5.37
N PRO A 4 19.09 7.53 -5.33
CA PRO A 4 18.91 8.46 -4.22
C PRO A 4 17.47 8.98 -4.08
N ARG A 5 16.77 9.21 -5.20
CA ARG A 5 15.36 9.60 -5.17
C ARG A 5 14.45 8.47 -4.70
N LEU A 6 14.72 7.23 -5.11
CA LEU A 6 13.97 6.07 -4.64
C LEU A 6 14.13 5.89 -3.12
N LEU A 7 15.36 6.02 -2.60
CA LEU A 7 15.60 5.94 -1.16
C LEU A 7 14.89 7.06 -0.39
N GLN A 8 14.82 8.26 -0.96
CA GLN A 8 14.03 9.35 -0.37
C GLN A 8 12.54 9.01 -0.28
N LEU A 9 11.97 8.37 -1.32
CA LEU A 9 10.57 7.94 -1.34
C LEU A 9 10.30 6.77 -0.36
N CYS A 10 11.26 5.89 -0.15
CA CYS A 10 11.15 4.77 0.80
C CYS A 10 11.41 5.17 2.27
N SER A 11 11.80 6.43 2.51
CA SER A 11 12.16 6.89 3.85
C SER A 11 10.94 6.97 4.77
N PRO A 12 10.99 6.40 5.99
CA PRO A 12 9.98 6.59 7.01
C PRO A 12 9.77 8.06 7.44
N ALA A 13 10.75 8.91 7.17
CA ALA A 13 10.71 10.35 7.49
C ALA A 13 10.00 11.18 6.41
N LEU A 14 9.48 10.57 5.34
CA LEU A 14 8.74 11.27 4.30
C LEU A 14 7.42 11.84 4.88
N PRO A 15 7.16 13.16 4.78
CA PRO A 15 6.02 13.79 5.46
C PRO A 15 4.71 13.62 4.67
N VAL A 16 4.27 12.38 4.47
CA VAL A 16 3.07 12.02 3.70
C VAL A 16 1.91 11.51 4.57
N GLY A 17 2.11 11.46 5.89
CA GLY A 17 1.10 11.03 6.86
C GLY A 17 1.34 9.62 7.39
N ALA A 18 0.31 9.06 8.03
CA ALA A 18 0.39 7.75 8.68
C ALA A 18 0.38 6.58 7.66
N TYR A 19 0.93 5.45 8.08
CA TYR A 19 0.95 4.23 7.27
C TYR A 19 -0.45 3.64 7.11
N ALA A 20 -0.78 3.23 5.89
CA ALA A 20 -1.97 2.44 5.64
C ALA A 20 -1.95 1.14 6.48
N TYR A 21 -3.14 0.68 6.89
CA TYR A 21 -3.36 -0.55 7.67
C TYR A 21 -2.91 -0.53 9.14
N SER A 22 -2.39 0.59 9.67
CA SER A 22 -2.04 0.71 11.10
C SER A 22 -3.24 0.43 12.02
N GLN A 23 -4.40 0.99 11.69
CA GLN A 23 -5.65 0.79 12.43
C GLN A 23 -6.09 -0.68 12.47
N GLY A 24 -5.87 -1.42 11.38
CA GLY A 24 -6.18 -2.85 11.33
C GLY A 24 -5.26 -3.68 12.23
N LEU A 25 -3.99 -3.31 12.32
CA LEU A 25 -3.03 -3.95 13.20
C LEU A 25 -3.33 -3.63 14.67
N GLU A 26 -3.63 -2.37 14.99
CA GLU A 26 -4.04 -1.93 16.33
C GLU A 26 -5.22 -2.76 16.85
N TYR A 27 -6.25 -2.92 16.02
CA TYR A 27 -7.39 -3.78 16.35
C TYR A 27 -7.01 -5.25 16.51
N ALA A 28 -6.17 -5.80 15.62
CA ALA A 28 -5.73 -7.20 15.71
C ALA A 28 -4.94 -7.48 17.00
N VAL A 29 -4.18 -6.50 17.49
CA VAL A 29 -3.50 -6.56 18.80
C VAL A 29 -4.50 -6.48 19.94
N GLU A 30 -5.43 -5.52 19.90
CA GLU A 30 -6.48 -5.36 20.93
C GLU A 30 -7.33 -6.63 21.10
N ARG A 31 -7.59 -7.34 19.99
CA ARG A 31 -8.34 -8.62 19.97
C ARG A 31 -7.49 -9.84 20.32
N GLY A 32 -6.19 -9.69 20.54
CA GLY A 32 -5.26 -10.79 20.83
C GLY A 32 -5.00 -11.74 19.65
N TRP A 33 -5.32 -11.31 18.42
CA TRP A 33 -5.00 -12.04 17.20
C TRP A 33 -3.50 -11.96 16.89
N VAL A 34 -2.91 -10.79 17.12
CA VAL A 34 -1.46 -10.58 17.10
C VAL A 34 -0.98 -10.41 18.54
N ARG A 35 -0.14 -11.32 19.00
CA ARG A 35 0.32 -11.36 20.41
C ARG A 35 1.81 -11.70 20.58
N ASP A 36 2.47 -12.08 19.50
CA ASP A 36 3.86 -12.48 19.45
C ASP A 36 4.40 -12.28 18.01
N GLU A 37 5.69 -12.55 17.83
CA GLU A 37 6.37 -12.39 16.53
C GLU A 37 5.75 -13.28 15.44
N ALA A 38 5.40 -14.53 15.76
CA ALA A 38 4.84 -15.47 14.80
C ALA A 38 3.49 -15.00 14.28
N SER A 39 2.57 -14.63 15.18
CA SER A 39 1.25 -14.11 14.83
C SER A 39 1.31 -12.76 14.12
N ALA A 40 2.30 -11.92 14.43
CA ALA A 40 2.56 -10.70 13.67
C ALA A 40 3.01 -11.00 12.24
N GLY A 41 3.92 -11.97 12.07
CA GLY A 41 4.36 -12.45 10.76
C GLY A 41 3.20 -12.96 9.91
N ASP A 42 2.34 -13.80 10.49
CA ASP A 42 1.14 -14.32 9.82
C ASP A 42 0.18 -13.20 9.39
N TRP A 43 -0.04 -12.22 10.27
CA TRP A 43 -0.91 -11.08 9.96
C TRP A 43 -0.34 -10.23 8.80
N ILE A 44 0.97 -9.94 8.82
CA ILE A 44 1.65 -9.17 7.77
C ILE A 44 1.60 -9.92 6.44
N LEU A 45 1.88 -11.22 6.43
CA LEU A 45 1.81 -12.06 5.23
C LEU A 45 0.39 -12.18 4.70
N GLY A 46 -0.61 -12.25 5.59
CA GLY A 46 -2.02 -12.17 5.23
C GLY A 46 -2.33 -10.85 4.51
N LEU A 47 -1.95 -9.72 5.11
CA LEU A 47 -2.15 -8.39 4.53
C LEU A 47 -1.50 -8.27 3.14
N LEU A 48 -0.26 -8.76 2.99
CA LEU A 48 0.48 -8.77 1.72
C LEU A 48 -0.26 -9.56 0.64
N ASN A 49 -0.77 -10.74 0.98
CA ASN A 49 -1.44 -11.64 0.02
C ASN A 49 -2.86 -11.20 -0.36
N HIS A 50 -3.53 -10.43 0.50
CA HIS A 50 -4.89 -9.98 0.28
C HIS A 50 -4.95 -8.55 -0.29
N SER A 51 -4.62 -7.54 0.52
CA SER A 51 -4.83 -6.15 0.15
C SER A 51 -3.79 -5.68 -0.88
N LEU A 52 -2.51 -5.76 -0.51
CA LEU A 52 -1.42 -5.24 -1.34
C LEU A 52 -1.34 -5.95 -2.70
N ARG A 53 -1.41 -7.29 -2.70
CA ARG A 53 -1.33 -8.07 -3.93
C ARG A 53 -2.54 -7.89 -4.85
N ARG A 54 -3.75 -7.68 -4.33
CA ARG A 54 -4.98 -7.66 -5.15
C ARG A 54 -5.44 -6.26 -5.52
N LEU A 55 -5.03 -5.23 -4.78
CA LEU A 55 -5.47 -3.86 -4.99
C LEU A 55 -4.31 -2.91 -5.23
N ASP A 56 -3.49 -2.63 -4.22
CA ASP A 56 -2.52 -1.52 -4.25
C ASP A 56 -1.44 -1.72 -5.30
N VAL A 57 -0.75 -2.86 -5.32
CA VAL A 57 0.32 -3.13 -6.29
C VAL A 57 -0.22 -3.17 -7.73
N PRO A 58 -1.31 -3.91 -8.04
CA PRO A 58 -1.86 -3.90 -9.40
C PRO A 58 -2.35 -2.54 -9.86
N ILE A 59 -2.91 -1.70 -8.98
CA ILE A 59 -3.34 -0.34 -9.35
C ILE A 59 -2.12 0.56 -9.55
N PHE A 60 -1.11 0.48 -8.68
CA PHE A 60 0.13 1.23 -8.82
C PHE A 60 0.80 0.98 -10.18
N VAL A 61 0.92 -0.29 -10.60
CA VAL A 61 1.50 -0.66 -11.90
C VAL A 61 0.69 -0.06 -13.06
N ARG A 62 -0.65 -0.10 -12.98
CA ARG A 62 -1.53 0.45 -14.03
C ARG A 62 -1.44 1.96 -14.12
N LEU A 63 -1.42 2.65 -12.97
CA LEU A 63 -1.23 4.09 -12.91
C LEU A 63 0.14 4.49 -13.48
N TYR A 64 1.20 3.77 -13.10
CA TYR A 64 2.55 3.99 -13.63
C TYR A 64 2.58 3.85 -15.15
N ALA A 65 1.97 2.80 -15.70
CA ALA A 65 1.87 2.61 -17.15
C ALA A 65 1.06 3.72 -17.84
N ALA A 66 -0.06 4.15 -17.26
CA ALA A 66 -0.89 5.23 -17.80
C ALA A 66 -0.15 6.57 -17.82
N TRP A 67 0.65 6.89 -16.78
CA TRP A 67 1.52 8.07 -16.79
C TRP A 67 2.62 8.00 -17.85
N GLN A 68 3.21 6.82 -18.07
CA GLN A 68 4.20 6.65 -19.16
C GLN A 68 3.56 6.86 -20.54
N ALA A 69 2.29 6.48 -20.71
CA ALA A 69 1.55 6.65 -21.96
C ALA A 69 0.90 8.03 -22.13
N GLY A 70 0.88 8.86 -21.08
CA GLY A 70 0.12 10.13 -21.08
C GLY A 70 -1.40 9.94 -21.13
N ASP A 71 -1.91 8.79 -20.67
CA ASP A 71 -3.33 8.46 -20.70
C ASP A 71 -4.06 8.96 -19.45
N ASP A 72 -4.49 10.22 -19.51
CA ASP A 72 -5.27 10.90 -18.47
C ASP A 72 -6.59 10.20 -18.12
N VAL A 73 -7.20 9.49 -19.07
CA VAL A 73 -8.47 8.79 -18.85
C VAL A 73 -8.23 7.60 -17.93
N ASP A 74 -7.21 6.79 -18.23
CA ASP A 74 -6.87 5.64 -17.40
C ASP A 74 -6.29 6.06 -16.05
N ILE A 75 -5.53 7.17 -15.96
CA ILE A 75 -5.10 7.74 -14.68
C ILE A 75 -6.30 8.04 -13.78
N ARG A 76 -7.29 8.78 -14.28
CA ARG A 76 -8.50 9.13 -13.51
C ARG A 76 -9.31 7.90 -13.14
N ARG A 77 -9.44 6.95 -14.05
CA ARG A 77 -10.19 5.70 -13.84
C ARG A 77 -9.59 4.86 -12.71
N TRP A 78 -8.28 4.60 -12.75
CA TRP A 78 -7.62 3.77 -11.73
C TRP A 78 -7.52 4.49 -10.39
N ASN A 79 -7.36 5.81 -10.39
CA ASN A 79 -7.44 6.61 -9.18
C ASN A 79 -8.85 6.50 -8.53
N ALA A 80 -9.92 6.67 -9.31
CA ALA A 80 -11.28 6.53 -8.81
C ALA A 80 -11.57 5.11 -8.28
N ARG A 81 -11.04 4.08 -8.95
CA ARG A 81 -11.16 2.70 -8.49
C ARG A 81 -10.48 2.47 -7.13
N LEU A 82 -9.31 3.07 -6.92
CA LEU A 82 -8.59 2.98 -5.64
C LEU A 82 -9.38 3.65 -4.51
N TYR A 83 -9.89 4.87 -4.76
CA TYR A 83 -10.72 5.60 -3.78
C TYR A 83 -11.99 4.83 -3.41
N ALA A 84 -12.68 4.22 -4.38
CA ALA A 84 -13.90 3.45 -4.14
C ALA A 84 -13.66 2.10 -3.44
N SER A 85 -12.40 1.69 -3.25
CA SER A 85 -12.02 0.41 -2.62
C SER A 85 -11.46 0.56 -1.20
N ARG A 86 -11.53 1.77 -0.64
CA ARG A 86 -11.03 2.13 0.69
C ARG A 86 -12.17 2.52 1.62
#